data_AF-A0A951ANA3-F1
#
_entry.id   AF-A0A951ANA3-F1
#
_cell.length_a   1.000
_cell.length_b   1.000
_cell.length_c   1.000
_cell.angle_alpha   90.00
_cell.angle_beta   90.00
_cell.angle_gamma   90.00
#
_symmetry.space_group_name_H-M   'P 1'
#
loop_
_entity.id
_entity.type
_entity.pdbx_description
1 polymer ?
#
loop_
_entity_poly.entity_id
_entity_poly.type
_entity_poly.pdbx_seq_one_letter_code
_entity_poly.pdbx_strand_id
1 'polypeptide(L)'
;MGIPDAYLVRTAFLTKYGYSPDLTYDEILCEFQRRYDRAQTLRAENAGLHRMMLIIEGMTESAPKEEAAREREVRKLRLRGLTEKSGYGVTELDQMVEGYAARLEAEWIQRMR
;
A
#
# COMPACT_ATOMS: atom_id res chain seq x y z
N MET A 1 -5.41 -14.04 -21.49
CA MET A 1 -5.38 -13.08 -20.38
C MET A 1 -4.35 -12.02 -20.73
N GLY A 2 -4.75 -10.75 -20.78
CA GLY A 2 -3.86 -9.64 -21.13
C GLY A 2 -2.83 -9.40 -20.02
N ILE A 3 -1.70 -8.80 -20.35
CA ILE A 3 -0.75 -8.31 -19.34
C ILE A 3 -1.48 -7.18 -18.57
N PRO A 4 -1.51 -7.23 -17.22
CA PRO A 4 -2.12 -6.16 -16.43
C PRO A 4 -1.51 -4.82 -16.77
N ASP A 5 -2.36 -3.82 -16.95
CA ASP A 5 -1.91 -2.46 -17.15
C ASP A 5 -1.10 -2.04 -15.91
N ALA A 6 0.20 -1.78 -16.09
CA ALA A 6 1.08 -1.35 -15.01
C ALA A 6 0.54 -0.08 -14.32
N TYR A 7 -0.20 0.76 -15.05
CA TYR A 7 -0.88 1.92 -14.51
C TYR A 7 -2.02 1.53 -13.56
N LEU A 8 -2.82 0.51 -13.89
CA LEU A 8 -3.88 -0.01 -13.01
C LEU A 8 -3.30 -0.53 -11.70
N VAL A 9 -2.26 -1.37 -11.77
CA VAL A 9 -1.64 -1.96 -10.57
C VAL A 9 -1.04 -0.87 -9.70
N ARG A 10 -0.32 0.10 -10.28
CA ARG A 10 0.20 1.26 -9.55
C ARG A 10 -0.94 2.04 -8.88
N THR A 11 -1.99 2.37 -9.61
CA THR A 11 -3.13 3.14 -9.08
C THR A 11 -3.82 2.41 -7.92
N ALA A 12 -3.99 1.09 -8.06
CA ALA A 12 -4.56 0.25 -7.02
C ALA A 12 -3.65 0.19 -5.77
N PHE A 13 -2.33 0.06 -5.96
CA PHE A 13 -1.36 0.12 -4.86
C PHE A 13 -1.45 1.44 -4.10
N LEU A 14 -1.40 2.56 -4.82
CA LEU A 14 -1.46 3.89 -4.19
C LEU A 14 -2.78 4.09 -3.43
N THR A 15 -3.88 3.59 -4.00
CA THR A 15 -5.20 3.63 -3.34
C THR A 15 -5.23 2.78 -2.08
N LYS A 16 -4.75 1.53 -2.15
CA LYS A 16 -4.78 0.57 -1.03
C LYS A 16 -4.00 1.10 0.17
N TYR A 17 -2.78 1.55 -0.08
CA TYR A 17 -1.87 2.00 0.97
C TYR A 17 -1.91 3.52 1.23
N GLY A 18 -2.88 4.26 0.66
CA GLY A 18 -3.05 5.68 0.98
C GLY A 18 -1.87 6.57 0.58
N TYR A 19 -1.33 6.36 -0.62
CA TYR A 19 -0.34 7.25 -1.22
C TYR A 19 -1.04 8.32 -2.07
N SER A 20 -0.39 9.45 -2.29
CA SER A 20 -0.84 10.43 -3.29
C SER A 20 -0.74 9.82 -4.70
N PRO A 21 -1.75 10.02 -5.58
CA PRO A 21 -1.76 9.46 -6.93
C PRO A 21 -0.62 10.01 -7.82
N ASP A 22 -0.12 11.21 -7.49
CA ASP A 22 0.81 11.97 -8.31
C ASP A 22 2.29 11.63 -8.04
N LEU A 23 2.58 10.76 -7.06
CA LEU A 23 3.96 10.43 -6.68
C LEU A 23 4.70 9.71 -7.80
N THR A 24 5.89 10.18 -8.15
CA THR A 24 6.82 9.45 -9.00
C THR A 24 7.24 8.12 -8.39
N TYR A 25 7.85 7.24 -9.20
CA TYR A 25 8.31 5.94 -8.70
C TYR A 25 9.32 6.07 -7.54
N ASP A 26 10.29 6.97 -7.66
CA ASP A 26 11.28 7.20 -6.59
C ASP A 26 10.63 7.75 -5.32
N GLU A 27 9.63 8.64 -5.44
CA GLU A 27 8.87 9.12 -4.28
C GLU A 27 8.06 8.01 -3.61
N ILE A 28 7.46 7.11 -4.40
CA ILE A 28 6.78 5.92 -3.88
C ILE A 28 7.76 5.05 -3.09
N LEU A 29 8.96 4.80 -3.64
CA LEU A 29 9.96 3.97 -2.99
C LEU A 29 10.49 4.60 -1.70
N CYS A 30 10.76 5.92 -1.70
CA CYS A 30 11.18 6.65 -0.51
C CYS A 30 10.12 6.61 0.60
N GLU A 31 8.85 6.80 0.24
CA GLU A 31 7.74 6.75 1.20
C GLU A 31 7.50 5.31 1.70
N PHE A 32 7.64 4.31 0.82
CA PHE A 32 7.59 2.90 1.20
C PHE A 32 8.67 2.58 2.25
N GLN A 33 9.92 2.93 1.97
CA GLN A 33 11.02 2.75 2.91
C GLN A 33 10.74 3.45 4.24
N ARG A 34 10.36 4.74 4.21
CA ARG A 34 10.07 5.53 5.43
C ARG A 34 9.03 4.84 6.32
N ARG A 35 7.97 4.28 5.73
CA ARG A 35 6.90 3.59 6.48
C ARG A 35 7.38 2.26 7.06
N TYR A 36 8.14 1.48 6.30
CA TYR A 36 8.66 0.20 6.77
C TYR A 36 9.73 0.37 7.84
N ASP A 37 10.63 1.36 7.72
CA ASP A 37 11.61 1.72 8.76
C ASP A 37 10.90 2.12 10.06
N ARG A 38 9.84 2.92 9.96
CA ARG A 38 9.04 3.29 11.14
C ARG A 38 8.30 2.09 11.73
N ALA A 39 7.74 1.20 10.90
CA ALA A 39 7.11 -0.03 11.38
C ALA A 39 8.12 -0.96 12.08
N GLN A 40 9.35 -1.06 11.59
CA GLN A 40 10.43 -1.80 12.26
C GLN A 40 10.81 -1.19 13.61
N THR A 41 10.88 0.13 13.70
CA THR A 41 11.12 0.84 14.98
C THR A 41 10.00 0.53 15.97
N LEU A 42 8.74 0.62 15.53
CA LEU A 42 7.58 0.25 16.35
C LEU A 42 7.62 -1.20 16.80
N ARG A 43 8.07 -2.12 15.94
CA ARG A 43 8.26 -3.53 16.31
C ARG A 43 9.29 -3.68 17.42
N ALA A 44 10.43 -2.99 17.32
CA ALA A 44 11.48 -3.00 18.35
C ALA A 44 10.99 -2.40 19.68
N GLU A 45 10.07 -1.44 19.63
CA GLU A 45 9.37 -0.86 20.79
C GLU A 45 8.25 -1.78 21.35
N ASN A 46 8.07 -3.00 20.83
CA ASN A 46 6.97 -3.91 21.17
C ASN A 46 5.56 -3.32 20.93
N ALA A 47 5.42 -2.43 19.94
CA ALA A 47 4.12 -1.94 19.54
C ALA A 47 3.26 -3.07 18.96
N GLY A 48 1.95 -3.03 19.23
CA GLY A 48 1.01 -3.98 18.66
C GLY A 48 0.91 -3.87 17.13
N LEU A 49 0.57 -4.99 16.48
CA LEU A 49 0.41 -5.10 15.02
C LEU A 49 -0.44 -3.98 14.42
N HIS A 50 -1.50 -3.57 15.13
CA HIS A 50 -2.38 -2.51 14.69
C HIS A 50 -1.65 -1.19 14.41
N ARG A 51 -0.72 -0.75 15.28
CA ARG A 51 0.05 0.49 15.10
C ARG A 51 0.98 0.40 13.89
N MET A 52 1.63 -0.75 13.71
CA MET A 52 2.49 -0.98 12.54
C MET A 52 1.67 -0.92 11.24
N MET A 53 0.48 -1.54 11.22
CA MET A 53 -0.40 -1.51 10.06
C MET A 53 -0.88 -0.09 9.71
N LEU A 54 -1.20 0.74 10.71
CA LEU A 54 -1.59 2.13 10.47
C LEU A 54 -0.49 2.88 9.71
N ILE A 55 0.77 2.74 10.13
CA ILE A 55 1.91 3.37 9.46
C ILE A 55 2.09 2.87 8.03
N ILE A 56 2.04 1.55 7.80
CA ILE A 56 2.20 0.95 6.47
C ILE A 56 1.10 1.46 5.52
N GLU A 57 -0.14 1.56 6.02
CA GLU A 57 -1.31 2.06 5.29
C GLU A 57 -1.35 3.59 5.17
N GLY A 58 -0.31 4.31 5.61
CA GLY A 58 -0.21 5.77 5.49
C GLY A 58 -1.13 6.54 6.43
N MET A 59 -1.58 5.89 7.51
CA MET A 59 -2.41 6.50 8.55
C MET A 59 -1.54 6.96 9.72
N THR A 60 -2.08 7.89 10.51
CA THR A 60 -1.47 8.33 11.76
C THR A 60 -1.39 7.17 12.75
N GLU A 61 -0.28 7.07 13.47
CA GLU A 61 -0.04 5.98 14.43
C GLU A 61 -1.08 5.92 15.57
N SER A 62 -1.65 7.07 15.91
CA SER A 62 -2.68 7.27 16.94
C SER A 62 -4.10 7.30 16.38
N ALA A 63 -4.30 6.98 15.09
CA ALA A 63 -5.61 7.03 14.46
C ALA A 63 -6.61 6.11 15.21
N PRO A 64 -7.80 6.62 15.57
CA PRO A 64 -8.86 5.80 16.15
C PRO A 64 -9.24 4.65 15.22
N LYS A 65 -9.55 3.48 15.81
CA LYS A 65 -9.92 2.27 15.05
C LYS A 65 -11.06 2.51 14.05
N GLU A 66 -12.04 3.31 14.44
CA GLU A 66 -13.21 3.65 13.62
C GLU A 66 -12.86 4.54 12.43
N GLU A 67 -11.90 5.45 12.60
CA GLU A 67 -11.38 6.28 11.50
C GLU A 67 -10.60 5.40 10.51
N ALA A 68 -9.68 4.57 11.02
CA ALA A 68 -8.93 3.63 10.19
C ALA A 68 -9.84 2.65 9.44
N ALA A 69 -10.90 2.15 10.09
CA ALA A 69 -11.88 1.28 9.45
C ALA A 69 -12.66 1.98 8.33
N ARG A 70 -13.12 3.22 8.58
CA ARG A 70 -13.80 4.04 7.55
C ARG A 70 -12.90 4.29 6.36
N GLU A 71 -11.65 4.67 6.59
CA GLU A 71 -10.67 4.93 5.54
C GLU A 71 -10.40 3.66 4.70
N ARG A 72 -10.23 2.50 5.34
CA ARG A 72 -10.10 1.21 4.62
C ARG A 72 -11.32 0.89 3.76
N GLU A 73 -12.53 1.10 4.26
CA GLU A 73 -13.75 0.86 3.47
C GLU A 73 -13.88 1.82 2.28
N VAL A 74 -13.53 3.10 2.45
CA VAL A 74 -13.49 4.07 1.33
C VAL A 74 -12.51 3.60 0.25
N ARG A 75 -11.29 3.17 0.64
CA ARG A 75 -10.28 2.66 -0.31
C ARG A 75 -10.75 1.39 -1.00
N LYS A 76 -11.40 0.48 -0.29
CA LYS A 76 -11.99 -0.74 -0.84
C LYS A 76 -13.07 -0.46 -1.87
N LEU A 77 -13.93 0.55 -1.65
CA LEU A 77 -14.91 0.98 -2.64
C LEU A 77 -14.25 1.56 -3.89
N ARG A 78 -13.19 2.37 -3.73
CA ARG A 78 -12.41 2.88 -4.87
C ARG A 78 -11.76 1.75 -5.68
N LEU A 79 -11.18 0.76 -5.01
CA LEU A 79 -10.58 -0.41 -5.67
C LEU A 79 -11.62 -1.22 -6.45
N ARG A 80 -12.84 -1.40 -5.92
CA ARG A 80 -13.94 -2.04 -6.66
C ARG A 80 -14.27 -1.28 -7.95
N GLY A 81 -14.35 0.05 -7.89
CA GLY A 81 -14.57 0.88 -9.08
C GLY A 81 -13.46 0.76 -10.14
N LEU A 82 -12.21 0.48 -9.74
CA LEU A 82 -11.12 0.19 -10.68
C LEU A 82 -11.31 -1.17 -11.36
N THR A 83 -11.74 -2.19 -10.60
CA THR A 83 -11.92 -3.55 -11.13
C THR A 83 -13.04 -3.63 -12.17
N GLU A 84 -14.16 -2.94 -11.94
CA GLU A 84 -15.31 -2.90 -12.86
C GLU A 84 -14.95 -2.43 -14.28
N LYS A 85 -13.97 -1.53 -14.40
CA LYS A 85 -13.55 -0.93 -15.68
C LYS A 85 -12.43 -1.70 -16.37
N SER A 86 -11.80 -2.64 -15.67
CA SER A 86 -10.54 -3.25 -16.11
C SER A 86 -10.67 -4.70 -16.55
N GLY A 87 -11.79 -5.36 -16.24
CA GLY A 87 -12.01 -6.78 -16.52
C GLY A 87 -11.32 -7.73 -15.54
N TYR A 88 -10.54 -7.21 -14.58
CA TYR A 88 -9.90 -8.00 -13.51
C TYR A 88 -10.83 -8.18 -12.32
N GLY A 89 -10.74 -9.34 -11.66
CA GLY A 89 -11.40 -9.57 -10.37
C GLY A 89 -10.71 -8.82 -9.23
N VAL A 90 -11.45 -8.52 -8.16
CA VAL A 90 -10.89 -7.87 -6.96
C VAL A 90 -9.71 -8.63 -6.37
N THR A 91 -9.83 -9.95 -6.24
CA THR A 91 -8.75 -10.80 -5.71
C THR A 91 -7.51 -10.79 -6.60
N GLU A 92 -7.70 -10.77 -7.91
CA GLU A 92 -6.60 -10.78 -8.87
C GLU A 92 -5.82 -9.45 -8.83
N LEU A 93 -6.54 -8.33 -8.82
CA LEU A 93 -5.92 -7.02 -8.64
C LEU A 93 -5.19 -6.90 -7.30
N ASP A 94 -5.76 -7.46 -6.23
CA ASP A 94 -5.13 -7.46 -4.91
C ASP A 94 -3.79 -8.22 -4.90
N GLN A 95 -3.74 -9.40 -5.51
CA GLN A 95 -2.50 -10.17 -5.66
C GLN A 95 -1.43 -9.41 -6.46
N MET A 96 -1.83 -8.69 -7.52
CA MET A 96 -0.91 -7.87 -8.30
C MET A 96 -0.37 -6.68 -7.50
N VAL A 97 -1.21 -6.08 -6.65
CA VAL A 97 -0.81 -5.00 -5.73
C VAL A 97 0.19 -5.51 -4.69
N GLU A 98 -0.04 -6.67 -4.09
CA GLU A 98 0.94 -7.29 -3.18
C GLU A 98 2.26 -7.62 -3.90
N GLY A 99 2.18 -8.10 -5.15
CA GLY A 99 3.36 -8.29 -5.99
C GLY A 99 4.10 -6.99 -6.30
N TYR A 100 3.40 -5.87 -6.41
CA TYR A 100 4.02 -4.54 -6.55
C TYR A 100 4.74 -4.12 -5.27
N ALA A 101 4.12 -4.31 -4.11
CA ALA A 101 4.74 -4.05 -2.80
C ALA A 101 6.01 -4.89 -2.60
N ALA A 102 5.97 -6.18 -2.92
CA ALA A 102 7.12 -7.08 -2.84
C ALA A 102 8.30 -6.63 -3.75
N ARG A 103 8.01 -6.05 -4.92
CA ARG A 103 9.06 -5.48 -5.79
C ARG A 103 9.71 -4.24 -5.17
N LEU A 104 8.93 -3.35 -4.57
CA LEU A 104 9.47 -2.19 -3.84
C LEU A 104 10.36 -2.65 -2.69
N GLU A 105 9.95 -3.67 -1.94
CA GLU A 105 10.74 -4.25 -0.86
C GLU A 105 12.06 -4.84 -1.37
N ALA A 106 12.01 -5.61 -2.47
CA ALA A 106 13.22 -6.18 -3.07
C ALA A 106 14.20 -5.09 -3.52
N GLU A 107 13.70 -4.02 -4.15
CA GLU A 107 14.54 -2.89 -4.58
C GLU A 107 15.12 -2.14 -3.38
N TRP A 108 14.34 -1.89 -2.34
CA TRP A 108 14.82 -1.30 -1.10
C TRP A 108 15.97 -2.10 -0.48
N ILE A 109 15.83 -3.43 -0.37
CA ILE A 109 16.89 -4.32 0.15
C ILE A 109 18.15 -4.23 -0.71
N GLN A 110 18.02 -4.12 -2.03
CA GLN A 110 19.16 -3.97 -2.93
C GLN A 110 19.89 -2.64 -2.74
N ARG A 111 19.16 -1.53 -2.51
CA ARG A 111 19.74 -0.20 -2.28
C ARG A 111 20.48 -0.06 -0.93
N MET A 112 20.20 -0.94 0.04
CA MET A 112 20.87 -0.94 1.35
C MET A 112 22.17 -1.76 1.39
N ARG A 113 22.50 -2.49 0.32
CA ARG A 113 23.74 -3.28 0.21
C ARG A 113 24.83 -2.49 -0.51
#